data_AF-A0A7Y0GG83-F1
#
_entry.id   AF-A0A7Y0GG83-F1
#
_cell.length_a   1.000
_cell.length_b   1.000
_cell.length_c   1.000
_cell.angle_alpha   90.00
_cell.angle_beta   90.00
_cell.angle_gamma   90.00
#
_symmetry.space_group_name_H-M   'P 1'
#
loop_
_entity.id
_entity.type
_entity.pdbx_description
1 polymer ?
#
loop_
_entity_poly.entity_id
_entity_poly.type
_entity_poly.pdbx_seq_one_letter_code
_entity_poly.pdbx_strand_id
1 'polypeptide(L)'
;MDSLFGRCHDWSDDGTTVGYRGVRMIDRSSRRSQSGFSLLEVMISLLVIAIGLLGVAKTQALAIGNTKTAGSRSLAALHAASIASAMHANKGYWASGLAPASLTISNTTVSDATLNSQSMNCTASSCTSVQLAGYDLKTIWGPAVQQQLPGGTGTIACSNAVGVAVTCTVTVSWNEKYIGLNQATVDTSKQTSIQSVALLVEP
;
A
#
# COMPACT_ATOMS: atom_id res chain seq x y z
N MET A 1 -15.18 -54.54 11.66
CA MET A 1 -13.95 -53.75 11.51
C MET A 1 -14.26 -52.26 11.68
N ASP A 2 -14.38 -51.67 12.86
CA ASP A 2 -14.79 -52.11 14.18
C ASP A 2 -15.20 -50.83 14.91
N SER A 3 -16.23 -50.99 15.72
CA SER A 3 -16.80 -50.04 16.65
C SER A 3 -15.77 -49.36 17.57
N LEU A 4 -15.82 -48.04 17.69
CA LEU A 4 -15.32 -47.33 18.87
C LEU A 4 -16.42 -46.44 19.46
N PHE A 5 -17.27 -47.11 20.24
CA PHE A 5 -18.19 -46.54 21.22
C PHE A 5 -17.37 -46.11 22.46
N GLY A 6 -17.34 -44.80 22.74
CA GLY A 6 -16.64 -44.22 23.89
C GLY A 6 -17.58 -43.87 25.04
N ARG A 7 -17.79 -44.85 25.93
CA ARG A 7 -18.18 -44.79 27.36
C ARG A 7 -18.84 -43.51 27.92
N CYS A 8 -20.12 -43.64 28.25
CA CYS A 8 -20.79 -42.85 29.28
C CYS A 8 -20.15 -43.11 30.65
N HIS A 9 -19.88 -42.05 31.39
CA HIS A 9 -19.42 -42.11 32.77
C HIS A 9 -20.64 -42.27 33.68
N ASP A 10 -20.75 -43.46 34.24
CA ASP A 10 -21.68 -43.87 35.27
C ASP A 10 -21.45 -43.04 36.55
N TRP A 11 -22.49 -42.39 37.06
CA TRP A 11 -22.48 -41.74 38.37
C TRP A 11 -23.37 -42.57 39.28
N SER A 12 -22.74 -43.27 40.21
CA SER A 12 -23.35 -44.15 41.19
C SER A 12 -24.15 -43.32 42.20
N ASP A 13 -25.47 -43.51 42.20
CA ASP A 13 -26.37 -43.09 43.27
C ASP A 13 -26.17 -44.02 44.48
N ASP A 14 -25.59 -43.50 45.57
CA ASP A 14 -25.58 -44.17 46.87
C ASP A 14 -26.53 -43.42 47.81
N GLY A 15 -27.68 -44.05 48.07
CA GLY A 15 -28.66 -43.57 49.02
C GLY A 15 -28.23 -43.86 50.44
N THR A 16 -28.15 -42.84 51.29
CA THR A 16 -28.27 -43.01 52.75
C THR A 16 -29.19 -41.97 53.37
N THR A 17 -30.01 -42.50 54.27
CA THR A 17 -31.18 -41.93 54.93
C THR A 17 -30.86 -40.99 56.09
N VAL A 18 -31.69 -39.94 56.17
CA VAL A 18 -32.28 -39.31 57.37
C VAL A 18 -31.35 -38.61 58.37
N GLY A 19 -31.43 -37.27 58.35
CA GLY A 19 -31.11 -36.42 59.48
C GLY A 19 -32.06 -35.22 59.51
N TYR A 20 -33.17 -35.31 60.24
CA TYR A 20 -34.00 -34.15 60.59
C TYR A 20 -33.20 -33.24 61.51
N ARG A 21 -32.56 -32.22 60.94
CA ARG A 21 -31.91 -31.15 61.71
C ARG A 21 -32.26 -29.79 61.12
N GLY A 22 -33.22 -29.16 61.79
CA GLY A 22 -33.39 -27.71 61.83
C GLY A 22 -33.86 -27.10 60.52
N VAL A 23 -35.12 -26.68 60.49
CA VAL A 23 -35.55 -25.57 59.65
C VAL A 23 -34.72 -24.35 60.09
N ARG A 24 -33.55 -24.14 59.47
CA ARG A 24 -32.92 -22.84 59.49
C ARG A 24 -33.85 -21.94 58.70
N MET A 25 -34.46 -20.99 59.40
CA MET A 25 -34.98 -19.79 58.76
C MET A 25 -33.89 -19.30 57.82
N ILE A 26 -34.12 -19.43 56.51
CA ILE A 26 -33.33 -18.71 55.52
C ILE A 26 -33.63 -17.26 55.85
N ASP A 27 -32.72 -16.67 56.61
CA ASP A 27 -32.62 -15.25 56.84
C ASP A 27 -32.83 -14.61 55.47
N ARG A 28 -33.90 -13.79 55.37
CA ARG A 28 -34.15 -13.02 54.16
C ARG A 28 -32.99 -12.05 54.09
N SER A 29 -31.90 -12.48 53.44
CA SER A 29 -30.77 -11.64 53.10
C SER A 29 -31.36 -10.35 52.60
N SER A 30 -31.16 -9.26 53.35
CA SER A 30 -31.69 -7.97 52.97
C SER A 30 -31.26 -7.74 51.52
N ARG A 31 -32.25 -7.62 50.62
CA ARG A 31 -31.94 -7.16 49.27
C ARG A 31 -31.37 -5.78 49.50
N ARG A 32 -30.03 -5.65 49.43
CA ARG A 32 -29.38 -4.35 49.45
C ARG A 32 -30.07 -3.55 48.37
N SER A 33 -30.86 -2.57 48.80
CA SER A 33 -31.47 -1.60 47.92
C SER A 33 -30.34 -1.00 47.08
N GLN A 34 -30.43 -1.17 45.77
CA GLN A 34 -29.48 -0.63 44.81
C GLN A 34 -29.67 0.89 44.79
N SER A 35 -29.04 1.60 45.74
CA SER A 35 -29.14 3.04 45.84
C SER A 35 -28.20 3.71 44.83
N GLY A 36 -28.77 4.19 43.73
CA GLY A 36 -28.53 5.55 43.25
C GLY A 36 -27.16 5.92 42.64
N PHE A 37 -26.34 4.99 42.16
CA PHE A 37 -25.11 5.31 41.41
C PHE A 37 -25.19 5.07 39.89
N SER A 38 -26.34 4.68 39.32
CA SER A 38 -26.41 4.32 37.89
C SER A 38 -26.22 5.48 36.93
N LEU A 39 -26.61 6.72 37.28
CA LEU A 39 -26.52 7.85 36.35
C LEU A 39 -25.08 8.35 36.20
N LEU A 40 -24.32 8.44 37.29
CA LEU A 40 -22.90 8.79 37.26
C LEU A 40 -22.08 7.71 36.55
N GLU A 41 -22.37 6.44 36.80
CA GLU A 41 -21.69 5.30 36.19
C GLU A 41 -21.91 5.24 34.67
N VAL A 42 -23.13 5.53 34.20
CA VAL A 42 -23.43 5.63 32.77
C VAL A 42 -22.72 6.84 32.14
N MET A 43 -22.68 8.00 32.82
CA MET A 43 -21.96 9.18 32.29
C MET A 43 -20.46 8.94 32.17
N ILE A 44 -19.83 8.30 33.16
CA ILE A 44 -18.41 7.93 33.10
C ILE A 44 -18.18 6.89 32.00
N SER A 45 -19.07 5.90 31.86
CA SER A 45 -18.98 4.90 30.79
C SER A 45 -19.04 5.54 29.41
N LEU A 46 -19.97 6.46 29.18
CA LEU A 46 -20.07 7.22 27.93
C LEU A 46 -18.84 8.10 27.68
N LEU A 47 -18.27 8.71 28.73
CA LEU A 47 -17.03 9.48 28.62
C LEU A 47 -15.85 8.60 28.20
N VAL A 48 -15.67 7.44 28.83
CA VAL A 48 -14.60 6.49 28.50
C VAL A 48 -14.77 5.97 27.07
N ILE A 49 -16.00 5.62 26.67
CA ILE A 49 -16.31 5.21 25.30
C ILE A 49 -16.00 6.33 24.30
N ALA A 50 -16.39 7.58 24.60
CA ALA A 50 -16.11 8.72 23.74
C ALA A 50 -14.59 8.89 23.54
N ILE A 51 -13.79 8.86 24.61
CA ILE A 51 -12.33 8.93 24.52
C ILE A 51 -11.76 7.76 23.71
N GLY A 52 -12.29 6.54 23.90
CA GLY A 52 -11.91 5.36 23.12
C GLY A 52 -12.17 5.52 21.62
N LEU A 53 -13.35 6.03 21.25
CA LEU A 53 -13.73 6.27 19.84
C LEU A 53 -12.86 7.35 19.19
N LEU A 54 -12.46 8.40 19.92
CA LEU A 54 -11.49 9.39 19.44
C LEU A 54 -10.13 8.75 19.16
N GLY A 55 -9.70 7.79 20.00
CA GLY A 55 -8.50 6.99 19.77
C GLY A 55 -8.58 6.19 18.47
N VAL A 56 -9.69 5.48 18.24
CA VAL A 56 -9.93 4.71 17.01
C VAL A 56 -9.96 5.62 15.78
N ALA A 57 -10.64 6.77 15.84
CA ALA A 57 -10.69 7.73 14.73
C ALA A 57 -9.28 8.22 14.31
N LYS A 58 -8.40 8.48 15.28
CA LYS A 58 -6.99 8.83 14.99
C LYS A 58 -6.25 7.72 14.28
N THR A 59 -6.43 6.46 14.71
CA THR A 59 -5.78 5.31 14.04
C THR A 59 -6.31 5.09 12.62
N GLN A 60 -7.60 5.31 12.38
CA GLN A 60 -8.18 5.22 11.03
C GLN A 60 -7.61 6.31 10.11
N ALA A 61 -7.48 7.55 10.60
CA ALA A 61 -6.90 8.65 9.83
C ALA A 61 -5.44 8.34 9.41
N LEU A 62 -4.65 7.76 10.32
CA LEU A 62 -3.30 7.29 10.01
C LEU A 62 -3.29 6.19 8.95
N ALA A 63 -4.16 5.19 9.10
CA ALA A 63 -4.25 4.08 8.17
C ALA A 63 -4.55 4.56 6.74
N ILE A 64 -5.47 5.53 6.59
CA ILE A 64 -5.78 6.12 5.28
C ILE A 64 -4.55 6.77 4.63
N GLY A 65 -3.76 7.53 5.41
CA GLY A 65 -2.55 8.16 4.88
C GLY A 65 -1.50 7.12 4.46
N ASN A 66 -1.26 6.10 5.29
CA ASN A 66 -0.33 5.02 4.97
C ASN A 66 -0.77 4.24 3.71
N THR A 67 -2.06 3.97 3.55
CA THR A 67 -2.60 3.32 2.36
C THR A 67 -2.39 4.16 1.10
N LYS A 68 -2.57 5.48 1.16
CA LYS A 68 -2.29 6.38 0.03
C LYS A 68 -0.81 6.34 -0.37
N THR A 69 0.09 6.41 0.60
CA THR A 69 1.53 6.32 0.38
C THR A 69 1.93 4.98 -0.25
N ALA A 70 1.44 3.86 0.30
CA ALA A 70 1.68 2.53 -0.26
C ALA A 70 1.12 2.38 -1.69
N GLY A 71 -0.03 3.00 -1.96
CA GLY A 71 -0.63 3.05 -3.29
C GLY A 71 0.27 3.76 -4.31
N SER A 72 0.80 4.95 -3.98
CA SER A 72 1.72 5.67 -4.87
C SER A 72 2.98 4.86 -5.18
N ARG A 73 3.59 4.20 -4.18
CA ARG A 73 4.75 3.31 -4.38
C ARG A 73 4.43 2.13 -5.30
N SER A 74 3.25 1.55 -5.14
CA SER A 74 2.79 0.43 -5.98
C SER A 74 2.58 0.88 -7.42
N LEU A 75 1.96 2.03 -7.64
CA LEU A 75 1.80 2.62 -8.98
C LEU A 75 3.15 2.93 -9.63
N ALA A 76 4.11 3.47 -8.88
CA ALA A 76 5.45 3.74 -9.40
C ALA A 76 6.18 2.45 -9.84
N ALA A 77 6.09 1.39 -9.04
CA ALA A 77 6.64 0.09 -9.41
C ALA A 77 5.97 -0.51 -10.66
N LEU A 78 4.64 -0.37 -10.78
CA LEU A 78 3.90 -0.79 -11.98
C LEU A 78 4.34 -0.02 -13.23
N HIS A 79 4.58 1.29 -13.12
CA HIS A 79 5.11 2.09 -14.22
C HIS A 79 6.54 1.74 -14.59
N ALA A 80 7.38 1.39 -13.62
CA ALA A 80 8.73 0.90 -13.90
C ALA A 80 8.69 -0.46 -14.65
N ALA A 81 7.80 -1.36 -14.24
CA ALA A 81 7.62 -2.66 -14.88
C ALA A 81 6.97 -2.54 -16.29
N SER A 82 6.05 -1.60 -16.49
CA SER A 82 5.39 -1.40 -17.77
C SER A 82 6.39 -0.91 -18.83
N ILE A 83 7.26 0.05 -18.50
CA ILE A 83 8.28 0.50 -19.43
C ILE A 83 9.34 -0.58 -19.66
N ALA A 84 9.73 -1.35 -18.65
CA ALA A 84 10.62 -2.50 -18.84
C ALA A 84 10.06 -3.50 -19.85
N SER A 85 8.75 -3.76 -19.79
CA SER A 85 8.07 -4.63 -20.75
C SER A 85 8.06 -4.03 -22.16
N ALA A 86 7.85 -2.72 -22.30
CA ALA A 86 7.97 -2.03 -23.58
C ALA A 86 9.41 -2.07 -24.14
N MET A 87 10.42 -2.00 -23.27
CA MET A 87 11.83 -2.14 -23.65
C MET A 87 12.10 -3.53 -24.24
N HIS A 88 11.63 -4.60 -23.58
CA HIS A 88 11.73 -5.97 -24.11
C HIS A 88 10.97 -6.16 -25.43
N ALA A 89 9.86 -5.45 -25.64
CA ALA A 89 9.10 -5.51 -26.88
C ALA A 89 9.84 -4.81 -28.05
N ASN A 90 10.58 -3.74 -27.76
CA ASN A 90 11.32 -2.95 -28.75
C ASN A 90 12.84 -3.09 -28.62
N LYS A 91 13.34 -4.34 -28.64
CA LYS A 91 14.79 -4.63 -28.56
C LYS A 91 15.61 -3.92 -29.64
N GLY A 92 14.99 -3.61 -30.79
CA GLY A 92 15.66 -2.95 -31.90
C GLY A 92 16.19 -1.55 -31.55
N TYR A 93 15.50 -0.79 -30.69
CA TYR A 93 15.99 0.51 -30.21
C TYR A 93 16.88 0.36 -28.96
N TRP A 94 16.52 -0.56 -28.06
CA TRP A 94 17.22 -0.77 -26.80
C TRP A 94 18.46 -1.68 -26.89
N ALA A 95 18.88 -2.02 -28.11
CA ALA A 95 20.09 -2.78 -28.37
C ALA A 95 21.37 -1.92 -28.24
N SER A 96 22.51 -2.62 -28.23
CA SER A 96 23.84 -2.01 -28.17
C SER A 96 24.04 -1.02 -29.31
N GLY A 97 24.49 0.19 -28.98
CA GLY A 97 24.84 1.26 -29.93
C GLY A 97 23.71 2.28 -30.20
N LEU A 98 22.46 1.95 -29.87
CA LEU A 98 21.32 2.87 -30.00
C LEU A 98 20.72 3.28 -28.65
N ALA A 99 20.77 2.39 -27.65
CA ALA A 99 20.27 2.71 -26.32
C ALA A 99 21.01 3.93 -25.73
N PRO A 100 20.29 4.94 -25.20
CA PRO A 100 20.90 6.15 -24.66
C PRO A 100 21.55 5.91 -23.29
N ALA A 101 22.69 6.57 -23.03
CA ALA A 101 23.42 6.44 -21.77
C ALA A 101 22.60 6.92 -20.56
N SER A 102 21.87 8.02 -20.72
CA SER A 102 20.92 8.53 -19.73
C SER A 102 19.90 9.42 -20.41
N LEU A 103 18.61 9.20 -20.11
CA LEU A 103 17.54 10.12 -20.47
C LEU A 103 16.61 10.38 -19.28
N THR A 104 15.95 11.53 -19.31
CA THR A 104 14.91 11.91 -18.36
C THR A 104 13.61 12.21 -19.10
N ILE A 105 12.50 11.88 -18.46
CA ILE A 105 11.15 11.97 -19.00
C ILE A 105 10.29 12.74 -17.99
N SER A 106 9.69 13.82 -18.47
CA SER A 106 8.74 14.65 -17.72
C SER A 106 7.52 14.87 -18.60
N ASN A 107 6.44 14.16 -18.31
CA ASN A 107 5.21 14.18 -19.10
C ASN A 107 5.50 13.87 -20.58
N THR A 108 5.31 14.83 -21.48
CA THR A 108 5.54 14.67 -22.93
C THR A 108 6.92 15.13 -23.38
N THR A 109 7.82 15.45 -22.45
CA THR A 109 9.18 15.89 -22.76
C THR A 109 10.18 14.80 -22.42
N VAL A 110 11.07 14.50 -23.37
CA VAL A 110 12.18 13.56 -23.22
C VAL A 110 13.48 14.34 -23.42
N SER A 111 14.49 14.13 -22.58
CA SER A 111 15.75 14.87 -22.68
C SER A 111 16.58 14.52 -23.92
N ASP A 112 16.41 13.31 -24.44
CA ASP A 112 17.05 12.87 -25.67
C ASP A 112 16.36 13.53 -26.88
N ALA A 113 17.11 14.32 -27.66
CA ALA A 113 16.57 15.07 -28.78
C ALA A 113 15.99 14.17 -29.89
N THR A 114 16.57 12.99 -30.11
CA THR A 114 16.12 12.06 -31.16
C THR A 114 14.75 11.49 -30.80
N LEU A 115 14.56 11.06 -29.56
CA LEU A 115 13.29 10.56 -29.05
C LEU A 115 12.26 11.69 -28.91
N ASN A 116 12.68 12.86 -28.44
CA ASN A 116 11.77 13.99 -28.22
C ASN A 116 11.18 14.54 -29.53
N SER A 117 11.94 14.44 -30.63
CA SER A 117 11.48 14.82 -31.97
C SER A 117 10.43 13.87 -32.56
N GLN A 118 10.24 12.68 -31.99
CA GLN A 118 9.23 11.74 -32.46
C GLN A 118 7.83 12.21 -32.07
N SER A 119 6.90 12.11 -33.02
CA SER A 119 5.49 12.48 -32.87
C SER A 119 4.53 11.51 -33.56
N MET A 120 5.05 10.39 -34.07
CA MET A 120 4.25 9.40 -34.79
C MET A 120 3.35 8.63 -33.82
N ASN A 121 2.10 8.37 -34.24
CA ASN A 121 1.18 7.53 -33.48
C ASN A 121 1.29 6.05 -33.93
N CYS A 122 1.98 5.26 -33.12
CA CYS A 122 2.28 3.86 -33.43
C CYS A 122 1.09 2.90 -33.27
N THR A 123 -0.08 3.37 -32.83
CA THR A 123 -1.31 2.57 -32.84
C THR A 123 -2.10 2.71 -34.15
N ALA A 124 -1.84 3.78 -34.91
CA ALA A 124 -2.54 4.07 -36.16
C ALA A 124 -1.72 3.75 -37.41
N SER A 125 -0.39 3.70 -37.27
CA SER A 125 0.56 3.48 -38.37
C SER A 125 1.72 2.60 -37.91
N SER A 126 2.40 1.94 -38.86
CA SER A 126 3.63 1.19 -38.59
C SER A 126 4.78 2.14 -38.23
N CYS A 127 5.44 1.90 -37.10
CA CYS A 127 6.59 2.67 -36.62
C CYS A 127 7.91 1.92 -36.77
N THR A 128 8.99 2.66 -36.98
CA THR A 128 10.35 2.14 -36.78
C THR A 128 10.66 1.96 -35.29
N SER A 129 11.73 1.25 -34.94
CA SER A 129 12.12 1.03 -33.55
C SER A 129 12.33 2.34 -32.76
N VAL A 130 12.97 3.35 -33.38
CA VAL A 130 13.16 4.68 -32.76
C VAL A 130 11.82 5.41 -32.57
N GLN A 131 10.93 5.34 -33.56
CA GLN A 131 9.61 5.98 -33.49
C GLN A 131 8.74 5.35 -32.40
N LEU A 132 8.77 4.02 -32.29
CA LEU A 132 8.04 3.28 -31.25
C LEU A 132 8.55 3.64 -29.85
N ALA A 133 9.86 3.66 -29.64
CA ALA A 133 10.44 4.07 -28.35
C ALA A 133 10.07 5.52 -27.97
N GLY A 134 10.09 6.43 -28.95
CA GLY A 134 9.66 7.81 -28.74
C GLY A 134 8.18 7.90 -28.35
N TYR A 135 7.31 7.18 -29.04
CA TYR A 135 5.87 7.12 -28.74
C TYR A 135 5.59 6.52 -27.36
N ASP A 136 6.22 5.39 -27.01
CA ASP A 136 6.06 4.74 -25.72
C ASP A 136 6.44 5.65 -24.57
N LEU A 137 7.59 6.34 -24.67
CA LEU A 137 8.06 7.24 -23.61
C LEU A 137 7.24 8.52 -23.51
N LYS A 138 6.92 9.15 -24.66
CA LYS A 138 6.34 10.51 -24.72
C LYS A 138 4.83 10.53 -24.62
N THR A 139 4.16 9.56 -25.24
CA THR A 139 2.70 9.56 -25.37
C THR A 139 2.04 8.64 -24.36
N ILE A 140 2.68 7.52 -24.02
CA ILE A 140 2.12 6.54 -23.09
C ILE A 140 2.68 6.74 -21.69
N TRP A 141 3.98 6.50 -21.49
CA TRP A 141 4.57 6.34 -20.18
C TRP A 141 4.72 7.65 -19.40
N GLY A 142 5.34 8.67 -20.00
CA GLY A 142 5.58 9.95 -19.33
C GLY A 142 4.30 10.64 -18.84
N PRO A 143 3.24 10.77 -19.66
CA PRO A 143 1.96 11.31 -19.20
C PRO A 143 1.28 10.44 -18.14
N ALA A 144 1.35 9.11 -18.27
CA ALA A 144 0.75 8.19 -17.29
C ALA A 144 1.43 8.31 -15.91
N VAL A 145 2.76 8.41 -15.87
CA VAL A 145 3.54 8.64 -14.65
C VAL A 145 3.15 9.96 -14.00
N GLN A 146 3.08 11.05 -14.77
CA GLN A 146 2.80 12.37 -14.20
C GLN A 146 1.33 12.54 -13.76
N GLN A 147 0.38 11.87 -14.41
CA GLN A 147 -1.03 11.91 -14.01
C GLN A 147 -1.31 11.12 -12.72
N GLN A 148 -0.61 10.01 -12.52
CA GLN A 148 -0.87 9.11 -11.38
C GLN A 148 0.04 9.38 -10.18
N LEU A 149 1.19 10.00 -10.40
CA LEU A 149 2.17 10.32 -9.36
C LEU A 149 2.41 11.84 -9.32
N PRO A 150 2.16 12.51 -8.18
CA PRO A 150 2.43 13.95 -8.04
C PRO A 150 3.89 14.26 -8.31
N GLY A 151 4.17 15.17 -9.25
CA GLY A 151 5.55 15.47 -9.65
C GLY A 151 6.31 14.29 -10.25
N GLY A 152 5.59 13.28 -10.75
CA GLY A 152 6.15 12.06 -11.31
C GLY A 152 7.08 12.35 -12.49
N THR A 153 8.29 11.81 -12.44
CA THR A 153 9.30 11.85 -13.50
C THR A 153 9.95 10.48 -13.65
N GLY A 154 10.44 10.20 -14.85
CA GLY A 154 11.14 8.99 -15.19
C GLY A 154 12.57 9.26 -15.59
N THR A 155 13.50 8.37 -15.24
CA THR A 155 14.85 8.37 -15.78
C THR A 155 15.22 6.96 -16.23
N ILE A 156 15.96 6.86 -17.32
CA ILE A 156 16.43 5.59 -17.87
C ILE A 156 17.91 5.77 -18.15
N ALA A 157 18.75 4.95 -17.53
CA ALA A 157 20.19 4.96 -17.72
C ALA A 157 20.65 3.59 -18.21
N CYS A 158 21.17 3.51 -19.44
CA CYS A 158 21.65 2.27 -20.03
C CYS A 158 23.18 2.22 -20.07
N SER A 159 23.73 1.06 -19.73
CA SER A 159 25.14 0.74 -19.92
C SER A 159 25.29 -0.03 -21.23
N ASN A 160 26.11 0.51 -22.13
CA ASN A 160 26.34 -0.02 -23.47
C ASN A 160 27.81 -0.38 -23.68
N ALA A 161 28.38 -1.16 -22.76
CA ALA A 161 29.77 -1.59 -22.88
C ALA A 161 29.93 -2.56 -24.06
N VAL A 162 30.93 -2.33 -24.91
CA VAL A 162 31.24 -3.19 -26.06
C VAL A 162 31.55 -4.60 -25.57
N GLY A 163 30.83 -5.60 -26.09
CA GLY A 163 30.99 -7.00 -25.71
C GLY A 163 30.25 -7.43 -24.44
N VAL A 164 29.42 -6.55 -23.86
CA VAL A 164 28.55 -6.85 -22.72
C VAL A 164 27.08 -6.69 -23.14
N ALA A 165 26.18 -7.46 -22.53
CA ALA A 165 24.74 -7.26 -22.70
C ALA A 165 24.35 -5.85 -22.23
N VAL A 166 23.41 -5.22 -22.94
CA VAL A 166 22.89 -3.91 -22.54
C VAL A 166 22.07 -4.07 -21.27
N THR A 167 22.38 -3.26 -20.26
CA THR A 167 21.62 -3.22 -19.00
C THR A 167 21.12 -1.80 -18.77
N CYS A 168 19.82 -1.64 -18.59
CA CYS A 168 19.17 -0.36 -18.34
C CYS A 168 18.58 -0.31 -16.95
N THR A 169 18.85 0.78 -16.21
CA THR A 169 18.18 1.06 -14.95
C THR A 169 17.08 2.08 -15.19
N VAL A 170 15.83 1.64 -14.98
CA VAL A 170 14.65 2.50 -15.03
C VAL A 170 14.38 3.00 -13.62
N THR A 171 14.32 4.31 -13.44
CA THR A 171 13.95 4.94 -12.17
C THR A 171 12.70 5.79 -12.34
N VAL A 172 11.71 5.57 -11.50
CA VAL A 172 10.52 6.43 -11.40
C VAL A 172 10.62 7.20 -10.09
N SER A 173 10.59 8.53 -10.16
CA SER A 173 10.59 9.41 -8.99
C SER A 173 9.31 10.20 -8.88
N TRP A 174 8.83 10.42 -7.64
CA TRP A 174 7.62 11.20 -7.38
C TRP A 174 7.68 11.90 -6.02
N ASN A 175 6.78 12.86 -5.85
CA ASN A 175 6.61 13.62 -4.64
C ASN A 175 5.64 12.88 -3.70
N GLU A 176 6.15 12.34 -2.60
CA GLU A 176 5.35 11.64 -1.61
C GLU A 176 4.98 12.58 -0.46
N LYS A 177 3.69 12.65 -0.12
CA LYS A 177 3.20 13.46 1.01
C LYS A 177 3.25 12.66 2.30
N TYR A 178 3.95 13.16 3.31
CA TYR A 178 4.01 12.58 4.64
C TYR A 178 3.01 13.25 5.59
N ILE A 179 2.24 12.44 6.32
CA ILE A 179 1.35 12.91 7.39
C ILE A 179 2.04 12.72 8.75
N GLY A 180 2.63 13.80 9.29
CA GLY A 180 3.06 13.85 10.68
C GLY A 180 1.83 13.97 11.60
N LEU A 181 1.76 13.12 12.63
CA LEU A 181 0.65 13.08 13.62
C LEU A 181 0.51 14.35 14.46
N ASN A 182 1.59 15.11 14.63
CA ASN A 182 1.61 16.33 15.43
C ASN A 182 1.62 17.56 14.53
N GLN A 183 0.44 18.01 14.09
CA GLN A 183 0.32 19.25 13.28
C GLN A 183 0.96 20.48 13.96
N ALA A 184 1.18 20.48 15.28
CA ALA A 184 1.85 21.57 15.99
C ALA A 184 3.35 21.74 15.67
N THR A 185 3.98 20.80 14.97
CA THR A 185 5.40 20.88 14.57
C THR A 185 5.61 20.64 13.07
N VAL A 186 4.53 20.53 12.29
CA VAL A 186 4.63 20.29 10.85
C VAL A 186 4.81 21.63 10.14
N ASP A 187 6.07 21.97 9.94
CA ASP A 187 6.50 22.91 8.91
C ASP A 187 5.94 22.41 7.57
N THR A 188 4.92 23.09 7.05
CA THR A 188 4.20 22.75 5.81
C THR A 188 5.15 22.70 4.59
N SER A 189 6.36 23.27 4.72
CA SER A 189 7.43 23.19 3.72
C SER A 189 8.18 21.85 3.70
N LYS A 190 8.03 20.99 4.73
CA LYS A 190 8.73 19.70 4.89
C LYS A 190 7.86 18.45 4.68
N GLN A 191 6.61 18.61 4.24
CA GLN A 191 5.66 17.51 4.12
C GLN A 191 5.79 16.67 2.84
N THR A 192 6.70 17.04 1.94
CA THR A 192 6.85 16.39 0.64
C THR A 192 8.28 15.88 0.51
N SER A 193 8.44 14.56 0.42
CA SER A 193 9.74 13.92 0.18
C SER A 193 9.75 13.32 -1.21
N ILE A 194 10.82 13.53 -1.97
CA ILE A 194 11.01 12.86 -3.25
C ILE A 194 11.37 11.41 -2.95
N GLN A 195 10.57 10.50 -3.46
CA GLN A 195 10.79 9.06 -3.39
C GLN A 195 11.07 8.52 -4.78
N SER A 196 11.75 7.38 -4.86
CA SER A 196 12.04 6.73 -6.13
C SER A 196 12.03 5.21 -6.03
N VAL A 197 11.68 4.56 -7.13
CA VAL A 197 11.79 3.11 -7.33
C VAL A 197 12.65 2.88 -8.57
N ALA A 198 13.63 1.99 -8.45
CA ALA A 198 14.50 1.61 -9.55
C ALA A 198 14.29 0.12 -9.89
N LEU A 199 14.31 -0.17 -11.19
CA LEU A 199 14.23 -1.51 -11.75
C LEU A 199 15.37 -1.69 -12.75
N LEU A 200 16.13 -2.77 -12.61
CA LEU A 200 17.13 -3.18 -13.59
C LEU A 200 16.44 -3.99 -14.69
N VAL A 201 16.74 -3.67 -15.95
CA VAL A 201 16.15 -4.24 -17.16
C VAL A 201 17.26 -4.65 -18.11
N GLU A 202 17.16 -5.85 -18.68
CA GLU A 202 18.05 -6.37 -19.71
C GLU A 202 17.25 -6.50 -21.01
N PRO A 203 17.20 -5.44 -21.85
CA PRO A 203 16.33 -5.37 -23.04
C PRO A 203 16.44 -6.56 -24.01
#